data_AF-A0A8J8FVH2-F1
#
_entry.id   AF-A0A8J8FVH2-F1
#
_cell.length_a   1.000
_cell.length_b   1.000
_cell.length_c   1.000
_cell.angle_alpha   90.00
_cell.angle_beta   90.00
_cell.angle_gamma   90.00
#
_symmetry.space_group_name_H-M   'P 1'
#
loop_
_entity.id
_entity.type
_entity.pdbx_description
1 polymer ?
#
loop_
_entity_poly.entity_id
_entity_poly.type
_entity_poly.pdbx_seq_one_letter_code
_entity_poly.pdbx_strand_id
1 'polypeptide(L)'
;FNFYYTLRFLKTINPNNFVLPEKMTYPIFVGVGESDELFSIESTKAFFEEIPSETKEFAILPGAKHAHFEENSFDPLFNWIKNTFNI
;
A
#
# COMPACT_ATOMS: atom_id res chain seq x y z
N PHE A 1 -5.38 -0.05 18.77
CA PHE A 1 -4.45 0.84 18.05
C PHE A 1 -4.35 2.16 18.83
N ASN A 2 -3.17 2.58 19.30
CA ASN A 2 -3.00 3.90 19.94
C ASN A 2 -2.15 4.79 19.03
N PHE A 3 -2.55 6.06 18.87
CA PHE A 3 -1.89 7.02 17.98
C PHE A 3 -0.59 7.59 18.56
N TYR A 4 -0.01 6.92 19.57
CA TYR A 4 1.11 7.44 20.35
C TYR A 4 2.42 7.37 19.56
N TYR A 5 2.55 6.36 18.69
CA TYR A 5 3.72 6.13 17.83
C TYR A 5 3.48 6.56 16.38
N THR A 6 2.37 7.22 16.10
CA THR A 6 2.05 7.68 14.75
C THR A 6 2.93 8.89 14.41
N LEU A 7 3.74 8.77 13.35
CA LEU A 7 4.63 9.82 12.87
C LEU A 7 3.88 11.15 12.70
N ARG A 8 4.49 12.27 13.10
CA ARG A 8 3.80 13.58 13.22
C ARG A 8 3.10 14.03 11.91
N PHE A 9 3.58 13.64 10.74
CA PHE A 9 2.95 13.96 9.46
C PHE A 9 1.60 13.26 9.23
N LEU A 10 1.38 12.08 9.83
CA LEU A 10 0.09 11.39 9.79
C LEU A 10 -0.97 12.11 10.65
N LYS A 11 -0.57 13.05 11.52
CA LYS A 11 -1.50 13.96 12.23
C LYS A 11 -1.81 15.23 11.41
N THR A 12 -1.05 15.51 10.35
CA THR A 12 -1.28 16.65 9.46
C THR A 12 -2.48 16.40 8.54
N ILE A 13 -2.75 15.14 8.25
CA ILE A 13 -3.94 14.70 7.51
C ILE A 13 -5.00 14.35 8.55
N ASN A 14 -6.14 15.06 8.54
CA ASN A 14 -7.30 14.61 9.31
C ASN A 14 -7.89 13.38 8.60
N PRO A 15 -7.80 12.17 9.19
CA PRO A 15 -8.27 10.96 8.53
C PRO A 15 -9.76 11.00 8.20
N ASN A 16 -10.56 11.75 8.97
CA ASN A 16 -11.99 11.92 8.71
C ASN A 16 -12.28 12.79 7.48
N ASN A 17 -11.31 13.57 7.03
CA ASN A 17 -11.43 14.47 5.87
C ASN A 17 -10.49 14.05 4.73
N PHE A 18 -9.93 12.84 4.79
CA PHE A 18 -9.09 12.33 3.72
C PHE A 18 -9.99 11.92 2.55
N VAL A 19 -9.80 12.60 1.42
CA VAL A 19 -10.50 12.31 0.18
C VAL A 19 -9.45 12.11 -0.90
N LEU A 20 -9.55 11.01 -1.64
CA LEU A 20 -8.70 10.79 -2.81
C LEU A 20 -9.03 11.87 -3.87
N PRO A 21 -8.03 12.42 -4.58
CA PRO A 21 -8.30 13.29 -5.72
C PRO A 21 -9.15 12.56 -6.75
N GLU A 22 -9.93 13.30 -7.55
CA GLU A 22 -10.82 12.71 -8.57
C GLU A 22 -10.07 11.88 -9.63
N LYS A 23 -8.79 12.21 -9.87
CA LYS A 23 -7.92 11.47 -10.79
C LYS A 23 -6.47 11.50 -10.31
N MET A 24 -5.80 10.36 -10.36
CA MET A 24 -4.35 10.23 -10.20
C MET A 24 -3.73 9.83 -11.55
N THR A 25 -2.68 10.52 -11.96
CA THR A 25 -2.01 10.33 -13.27
C THR A 25 -0.67 9.62 -13.19
N TYR A 26 -0.25 9.25 -11.98
CA TYR A 26 1.01 8.57 -11.70
C TYR A 26 0.78 7.07 -11.46
N PRO A 27 1.78 6.21 -11.75
CA PRO A 27 1.73 4.80 -11.41
C PRO A 27 1.60 4.58 -9.91
N ILE A 28 0.76 3.63 -9.50
CA ILE A 28 0.51 3.30 -8.09
C ILE A 28 0.73 1.82 -7.85
N PHE A 29 1.38 1.50 -6.74
CA PHE A 29 1.53 0.14 -6.24
C PHE A 29 0.89 0.03 -4.86
N VAL A 30 0.05 -0.97 -4.65
CA VAL A 30 -0.52 -1.31 -3.36
C VAL A 30 -0.10 -2.73 -3.00
N GLY A 31 0.71 -2.86 -1.95
CA GLY A 31 1.15 -4.13 -1.41
C GLY A 31 0.50 -4.42 -0.06
N VAL A 32 0.14 -5.68 0.20
CA VAL A 32 -0.32 -6.17 1.50
C VAL A 32 0.49 -7.39 1.92
N GLY A 33 0.84 -7.51 3.19
CA GLY A 33 1.51 -8.71 3.70
C GLY A 33 0.57 -9.92 3.69
N GLU A 34 1.05 -11.06 3.20
CA GLU A 34 0.29 -12.32 3.20
C GLU A 34 -0.20 -12.72 4.60
N SER A 35 0.60 -12.41 5.62
CA SER A 35 0.34 -12.70 7.03
C SER A 35 0.20 -11.42 7.86
N ASP A 36 -0.21 -10.30 7.26
CA ASP A 36 -0.44 -9.05 7.99
C ASP A 36 -1.60 -9.22 9.00
N GLU A 37 -1.28 -8.98 10.26
CA GLU A 37 -2.19 -9.15 11.39
C GLU A 37 -3.09 -7.94 11.67
N LEU A 38 -2.86 -6.82 10.98
CA LEU A 38 -3.60 -5.56 11.13
C LEU A 38 -4.51 -5.26 9.93
N PHE A 39 -4.07 -5.57 8.72
CA PHE A 39 -4.79 -5.30 7.48
C PHE A 39 -5.00 -6.58 6.68
N SER A 40 -6.26 -6.95 6.43
CA SER A 40 -6.57 -8.12 5.63
C SER A 40 -6.38 -7.83 4.15
N ILE A 41 -6.05 -8.86 3.37
CA ILE A 41 -5.91 -8.78 1.91
C ILE A 41 -7.19 -8.19 1.28
N GLU A 42 -8.36 -8.58 1.77
CA GLU A 42 -9.65 -8.10 1.28
C GLU A 42 -9.84 -6.61 1.55
N SER A 43 -9.48 -6.14 2.76
CA SER A 43 -9.59 -4.73 3.12
C SER A 43 -8.65 -3.85 2.28
N THR A 44 -7.41 -4.31 2.05
CA THR A 44 -6.45 -3.59 1.22
C THR A 44 -6.86 -3.62 -0.25
N LYS A 45 -7.43 -4.74 -0.72
CA LYS A 45 -7.96 -4.84 -2.08
C LYS A 45 -9.16 -3.89 -2.29
N ALA A 46 -10.07 -3.79 -1.32
CA ALA A 46 -11.17 -2.82 -1.39
C ALA A 46 -10.64 -1.38 -1.54
N PHE A 47 -9.64 -1.00 -0.73
CA PHE A 47 -8.97 0.29 -0.87
C PHE A 47 -8.31 0.46 -2.26
N PHE A 48 -7.62 -0.57 -2.76
CA PHE A 48 -7.02 -0.54 -4.09
C PHE A 48 -8.06 -0.25 -5.19
N GLU A 49 -9.26 -0.84 -5.12
CA GLU A 49 -10.32 -0.58 -6.09
C GLU A 49 -10.81 0.87 -6.06
N GLU A 50 -10.84 1.51 -4.89
CA GLU A 50 -11.24 2.92 -4.71
C GLU A 50 -10.25 3.93 -5.32
N ILE A 51 -8.99 3.53 -5.54
CA ILE A 51 -7.96 4.42 -6.09
C ILE A 51 -8.30 4.82 -7.54
N PRO A 52 -8.48 6.11 -7.85
CA PRO A 52 -8.86 6.59 -9.18
C PRO A 52 -7.61 6.77 -10.06
N SER A 53 -6.94 5.67 -10.39
CA SER A 53 -5.79 5.61 -11.30
C SER A 53 -6.02 4.54 -12.37
N GLU A 54 -5.66 4.88 -13.61
CA GLU A 54 -5.63 3.95 -14.75
C GLU A 54 -4.39 3.05 -14.71
N THR A 55 -3.36 3.43 -13.95
CA THR A 55 -2.09 2.70 -13.83
C THR A 55 -1.85 2.36 -12.36
N LYS A 56 -2.45 1.25 -11.92
CA LYS A 56 -2.31 0.75 -10.55
C LYS A 56 -2.11 -0.77 -10.55
N GLU A 57 -1.26 -1.25 -9.66
CA GLU A 57 -0.99 -2.68 -9.45
C GLU A 57 -1.18 -3.07 -7.98
N PHE A 58 -1.76 -4.26 -7.77
CA PHE A 58 -1.96 -4.84 -6.46
C PHE A 58 -1.11 -6.10 -6.31
N ALA A 59 -0.42 -6.24 -5.18
CA ALA A 59 0.40 -7.41 -4.89
C ALA A 59 0.23 -7.88 -3.44
N ILE A 60 0.33 -9.19 -3.26
CA ILE A 60 0.49 -9.82 -1.95
C ILE A 60 1.99 -10.05 -1.75
N LEU A 61 2.52 -9.57 -0.63
CA LEU A 61 3.92 -9.68 -0.24
C LEU A 61 4.11 -11.02 0.50
N PRO A 62 4.81 -12.00 -0.09
CA PRO A 62 4.88 -13.36 0.44
C PRO A 62 5.60 -13.39 1.79
N GLY A 63 5.06 -14.13 2.76
CA GLY A 63 5.62 -14.26 4.10
C GLY A 63 5.64 -12.98 4.95
N ALA A 64 5.21 -11.84 4.41
CA ALA A 64 5.25 -10.57 5.12
C ALA A 64 4.15 -10.46 6.16
N LYS A 65 4.50 -9.87 7.31
CA LYS A 65 3.63 -9.41 8.39
C LYS A 65 3.70 -7.90 8.48
N HIS A 66 2.91 -7.29 9.37
CA HIS A 66 2.85 -5.83 9.47
C HIS A 66 4.21 -5.16 9.70
N ALA A 67 5.05 -5.78 10.55
CA ALA A 67 6.34 -5.23 10.95
C ALA A 67 7.53 -6.20 10.69
N HIS A 68 7.31 -7.28 9.95
CA HIS A 68 8.33 -8.28 9.66
C HIS A 68 8.23 -8.71 8.20
N PHE A 69 9.36 -8.71 7.50
CA PHE A 69 9.45 -9.02 6.07
C PHE A 69 10.51 -10.08 5.87
N GLU A 70 10.18 -11.09 5.09
CA GLU A 70 11.14 -12.10 4.63
C GLU A 70 11.99 -11.53 3.48
N GLU A 71 13.10 -12.20 3.16
CA GLU A 71 14.06 -11.75 2.15
C GLU A 71 13.41 -11.38 0.81
N ASN A 72 12.43 -12.18 0.37
CA ASN A 72 11.75 -12.03 -0.93
C ASN A 72 10.39 -11.33 -0.81
N SER A 73 10.01 -10.82 0.37
CA SER A 73 8.72 -10.15 0.55
C SER A 73 8.56 -8.92 -0.35
N PHE A 74 9.66 -8.26 -0.72
CA PHE A 74 9.65 -7.06 -1.56
C PHE A 74 9.86 -7.34 -3.06
N ASP A 75 10.03 -8.59 -3.49
CA ASP A 75 10.17 -8.93 -4.91
C ASP A 75 9.05 -8.37 -5.78
N PRO A 76 7.76 -8.43 -5.38
CA PRO A 76 6.68 -7.83 -6.17
C PRO A 76 6.88 -6.32 -6.37
N LEU A 77 7.31 -5.60 -5.33
CA LEU A 77 7.60 -4.17 -5.42
C LEU A 77 8.78 -3.91 -6.36
N PHE A 78 9.87 -4.66 -6.23
CA PHE A 78 11.04 -4.48 -7.10
C PHE A 78 10.72 -4.76 -8.57
N ASN A 79 9.96 -5.82 -8.84
CA ASN A 79 9.52 -6.14 -10.19
C ASN A 79 8.59 -5.06 -10.76
N TRP A 80 7.65 -4.56 -9.95
CA TRP A 80 6.79 -3.45 -10.35
C TRP A 80 7.58 -2.19 -10.68
N ILE A 81 8.57 -1.81 -9.86
CA ILE A 81 9.44 -0.65 -10.13
C ILE A 81 10.19 -0.83 -11.45
N LYS A 82 10.84 -1.99 -11.66
CA LYS A 82 11.59 -2.27 -12.90
C LYS A 82 10.69 -2.20 -14.13
N ASN A 83 9.52 -2.81 -14.07
CA ASN A 83 8.58 -2.85 -15.20
C ASN A 83 7.94 -1.48 -15.48
N THR A 84 7.67 -0.70 -14.42
CA THR A 84 7.01 0.61 -14.54
C THR A 84 7.95 1.69 -15.06
N PHE A 85 9.22 1.65 -14.64
CA PHE A 85 10.19 2.71 -14.93
C PHE A 85 11.31 2.29 -15.90
N ASN A 86 11.30 1.04 -16.38
CA ASN A 86 12.32 0.47 -17.28
C ASN A 86 13.75 0.63 -16.73
N ILE A 87 13.95 0.34 -15.44
CA ILE A 87 15.25 0.39 -14.75
C ILE A 87 15.82 -0.98 -14.46
#